data_AF-A0A8T5DK37-F1
#
_entry.id   AF-A0A8T5DK37-F1
#
_cell.length_a   1.000
_cell.length_b   1.000
_cell.length_c   1.000
_cell.angle_alpha   90.00
_cell.angle_beta   90.00
_cell.angle_gamma   90.00
#
_symmetry.space_group_name_H-M   'P 1'
#
loop_
_entity.id
_entity.type
_entity.pdbx_description
1 polymer ?
#
loop_
_entity_poly.entity_id
_entity_poly.type
_entity_poly.pdbx_seq_one_letter_code
_entity_poly.pdbx_strand_id
1 'polypeptide(L)'
;MQTWSDVLNFIKINLGAPLNRLEISDDDVVKNLKEQVLPFFSQYAPAKTFKRISNTNLVTSLNGAPIYQYKIPLNTDEYVIDVLNVYFTKDNGLIDNIVPMMTSHEQVLDTIIYNSYSDLIQSMHPVNTWEFIPPNKLLFDFEVDFGIIEYNTVHKDLSTIDPDKYHIMFKKLCLANVKTWISAMRSKFENLSTQFGPITLNWETLKQEGNQEKEEVMTLLNMIPPDHLIHIDV
;
A
#
# COMPACT_ATOMS: atom_id res chain seq x y z
N MET A 1 15.91 12.15 -5.69
CA MET A 1 14.69 12.44 -4.91
C MET A 1 13.51 12.07 -5.78
N GLN A 2 12.63 11.16 -5.37
CA GLN A 2 11.56 10.66 -6.23
C GLN A 2 10.49 11.75 -6.44
N THR A 3 10.42 12.33 -7.63
CA THR A 3 9.49 13.42 -7.95
C THR A 3 8.69 13.13 -9.22
N TRP A 4 7.55 13.80 -9.37
CA TRP A 4 6.75 13.71 -10.60
C TRP A 4 7.51 14.21 -11.83
N SER A 5 8.39 15.19 -11.66
CA SER A 5 9.30 15.65 -12.71
C SER A 5 10.23 14.54 -13.20
N ASP A 6 10.73 13.68 -12.31
CA ASP A 6 11.56 12.54 -12.70
C ASP A 6 10.78 11.48 -13.47
N VAL A 7 9.51 11.27 -13.11
CA VAL A 7 8.61 10.36 -13.84
C VAL A 7 8.32 10.91 -15.24
N LEU A 8 7.99 12.20 -15.34
CA LEU A 8 7.75 12.86 -16.62
C LEU A 8 8.99 12.84 -17.52
N ASN A 9 10.16 13.13 -16.97
CA ASN A 9 11.41 13.07 -17.72
C ASN A 9 11.69 11.65 -18.23
N PHE A 10 11.47 10.64 -17.39
CA PHE A 10 11.57 9.24 -17.82
C PHE A 10 10.61 8.92 -18.97
N ILE A 11 9.36 9.36 -18.88
CA ILE A 11 8.35 9.14 -19.93
C ILE A 11 8.76 9.82 -21.24
N LYS A 12 9.14 11.10 -21.19
CA LYS A 12 9.54 11.88 -22.38
C LYS A 12 10.74 11.28 -23.10
N ILE A 13 11.76 10.84 -22.35
CA ILE A 13 12.95 10.19 -22.91
C ILE A 13 12.56 8.90 -23.65
N ASN A 14 11.73 8.06 -23.04
CA ASN A 14 11.34 6.77 -23.64
C ASN A 14 10.36 6.91 -24.81
N LEU A 15 9.58 7.99 -24.88
CA LEU A 15 8.70 8.27 -26.01
C LEU A 15 9.43 8.96 -27.19
N GLY A 16 10.72 9.29 -27.04
CA GLY A 16 11.49 10.00 -28.06
C GLY A 16 11.00 11.42 -28.32
N ALA A 17 10.18 11.99 -27.43
CA ALA A 17 9.63 13.32 -27.58
C ALA A 17 10.60 14.36 -26.98
N PRO A 18 11.07 15.36 -27.75
CA PRO A 18 11.78 16.49 -27.16
C PRO A 18 10.85 17.22 -26.17
N LEU A 19 11.44 17.77 -25.11
CA LEU A 19 10.90 18.32 -23.86
C LEU A 19 9.51 18.99 -23.83
N ASN A 20 8.88 19.35 -24.97
CA ASN A 20 7.72 20.24 -25.04
C ASN A 20 6.52 19.81 -25.92
N ARG A 21 6.47 18.61 -26.54
CA ARG A 21 5.27 18.25 -27.34
C ARG A 21 4.89 16.77 -27.24
N LEU A 22 4.34 16.39 -26.10
CA LEU A 22 3.37 15.28 -26.08
C LEU A 22 2.00 15.83 -26.51
N GLU A 23 1.15 14.98 -27.09
CA GLU A 23 -0.21 15.32 -27.47
C GLU A 23 -1.13 15.62 -26.27
N ILE A 24 -0.63 15.37 -25.06
CA ILE A 24 -1.25 15.62 -23.76
C ILE A 24 -0.35 16.56 -22.95
N SER A 25 -0.93 17.48 -22.18
CA SER A 25 -0.18 18.38 -21.32
C SER A 25 0.50 17.62 -20.17
N ASP A 26 1.65 18.11 -19.70
CA ASP A 26 2.35 17.48 -18.57
C ASP A 26 1.49 17.43 -17.31
N ASP A 27 0.70 18.48 -17.05
CA ASP A 27 -0.20 18.56 -15.90
C ASP A 27 -1.34 17.54 -15.99
N ASP A 28 -1.91 17.34 -17.17
CA ASP A 28 -2.94 16.32 -17.40
C ASP A 28 -2.35 14.90 -17.26
N VAL A 29 -1.12 14.68 -17.73
CA VAL A 29 -0.43 13.39 -17.52
C VAL A 29 -0.27 13.13 -16.03
N VAL A 30 0.28 14.08 -15.26
CA VAL A 30 0.47 13.92 -13.82
C VAL A 30 -0.86 13.70 -13.11
N LYS A 31 -1.90 14.45 -13.46
CA LYS A 31 -3.24 14.28 -12.89
C LYS A 31 -3.77 12.87 -13.14
N ASN A 32 -3.76 12.40 -14.38
CA ASN A 32 -4.25 11.06 -14.72
C ASN A 32 -3.42 9.95 -14.04
N LEU A 33 -2.10 10.13 -13.95
CA LEU A 33 -1.23 9.19 -13.23
C LEU A 33 -1.56 9.13 -11.73
N LYS A 34 -1.81 10.28 -11.09
CA LYS A 34 -2.23 10.35 -9.68
C LYS A 34 -3.59 9.74 -9.42
N GLU A 35 -4.54 9.93 -10.34
CA GLU A 35 -5.92 9.48 -10.16
C GLU A 35 -6.12 7.99 -10.49
N GLN A 36 -5.38 7.47 -11.47
CA GLN A 36 -5.61 6.11 -11.98
C GLN A 36 -4.47 5.15 -11.68
N VAL A 37 -3.22 5.58 -11.89
CA VAL A 37 -2.05 4.67 -11.81
C VAL A 37 -1.55 4.52 -10.38
N LEU A 38 -1.49 5.61 -9.62
CA LEU A 38 -1.00 5.58 -8.23
C LEU A 38 -1.90 4.75 -7.29
N PRO A 39 -3.24 4.87 -7.33
CA PRO A 39 -4.11 4.05 -6.48
C PRO A 39 -4.06 2.58 -6.89
N PHE A 40 -3.99 2.30 -8.20
CA PHE A 40 -3.83 0.94 -8.72
C PHE A 40 -2.52 0.31 -8.26
N PHE A 41 -1.39 1.02 -8.41
CA PHE A 41 -0.09 0.54 -7.93
C PHE A 41 -0.09 0.31 -6.41
N SER A 42 -0.76 1.18 -5.66
CA SER A 42 -0.84 1.08 -4.20
C SER A 42 -1.59 -0.17 -3.71
N GLN A 43 -2.39 -0.84 -4.56
CA GLN A 43 -3.00 -2.13 -4.21
C GLN A 43 -1.97 -3.27 -4.10
N TYR A 44 -0.86 -3.16 -4.83
CA TYR A 44 0.21 -4.15 -4.84
C TYR A 44 1.38 -3.77 -3.93
N ALA A 45 1.69 -2.48 -3.87
CA ALA A 45 2.72 -1.93 -3.00
C ALA A 45 2.11 -0.73 -2.27
N PRO A 46 1.42 -0.93 -1.14
CA PRO A 46 0.77 0.13 -0.39
C PRO A 46 1.75 0.94 0.47
N ALA A 47 1.32 2.13 0.88
CA ALA A 47 1.94 2.88 1.96
C ALA A 47 1.41 2.39 3.31
N LYS A 48 2.30 2.10 4.25
CA LYS A 48 1.92 1.76 5.63
C LYS A 48 1.68 3.02 6.44
N THR A 49 0.56 3.07 7.16
CA THR A 49 0.21 4.19 8.03
C THR A 49 -0.33 3.67 9.37
N PHE A 50 -0.10 4.45 10.42
CA PHE A 50 -0.55 4.15 11.76
C PHE A 50 -1.63 5.13 12.19
N LYS A 51 -2.72 4.62 12.77
CA LYS A 51 -3.75 5.44 13.41
C LYS A 51 -4.06 4.91 14.79
N ARG A 52 -4.20 5.85 15.73
CA ARG A 52 -4.67 5.54 17.08
C ARG A 52 -6.17 5.32 17.06
N ILE A 53 -6.61 4.30 17.78
CA ILE A 53 -8.01 4.03 18.10
C ILE A 53 -8.19 4.04 19.62
N SER A 54 -9.36 4.48 20.07
CA SER A 54 -9.75 4.43 21.49
C SER A 54 -11.26 4.30 21.62
N ASN A 55 -11.74 4.25 22.87
CA ASN A 55 -13.18 4.22 23.18
C ASN A 55 -14.01 5.35 22.56
N THR A 56 -13.41 6.50 22.21
CA THR A 56 -14.13 7.56 21.46
C THR A 56 -14.53 7.16 20.04
N ASN A 57 -13.92 6.11 19.50
CA ASN A 57 -14.15 5.61 18.14
C ASN A 57 -15.18 4.48 18.09
N LEU A 58 -15.73 4.08 19.24
CA LEU A 58 -16.75 3.05 19.35
C LEU A 58 -18.05 3.52 18.68
N VAL A 59 -18.57 2.70 17.75
CA VAL A 59 -19.80 2.99 17.00
C VAL A 59 -20.99 2.27 17.62
N THR A 60 -20.80 1.01 17.98
CA THR A 60 -21.86 0.17 18.55
C THR A 60 -21.29 -0.74 19.63
N SER A 61 -21.92 -0.70 20.80
CA SER A 61 -21.85 -1.75 21.83
C SER A 61 -23.28 -2.20 22.11
N LEU A 62 -23.77 -3.21 21.37
CA LEU A 62 -25.03 -3.82 21.73
C LEU A 62 -24.78 -4.71 22.95
N ASN A 63 -25.30 -4.31 24.11
CA ASN A 63 -25.29 -5.16 25.30
C ASN A 63 -25.90 -6.52 24.95
N GLY A 64 -25.07 -7.57 24.94
CA GLY A 64 -25.47 -8.94 24.59
C GLY A 64 -25.05 -9.42 23.20
N ALA A 65 -24.43 -8.59 22.36
CA ALA A 65 -23.76 -9.03 21.13
C ALA A 65 -22.24 -9.12 21.36
N PRO A 66 -21.55 -10.18 20.90
CA PRO A 66 -20.12 -10.41 21.16
C PRO A 66 -19.18 -9.48 20.38
N ILE A 67 -19.65 -8.33 19.89
CA ILE A 67 -18.95 -7.58 18.84
C ILE A 67 -18.90 -6.09 19.21
N TYR A 68 -17.67 -5.62 19.48
CA TYR A 68 -17.36 -4.21 19.62
C TYR A 68 -16.93 -3.65 18.27
N GLN A 69 -17.70 -2.72 17.73
CA GLN A 69 -17.41 -2.10 16.43
C GLN A 69 -16.79 -0.73 16.61
N TYR A 70 -15.59 -0.53 16.07
CA TYR A 70 -14.91 0.76 16.08
C TYR A 70 -14.73 1.30 14.66
N LYS A 71 -14.74 2.63 14.53
CA LYS A 71 -14.49 3.34 13.27
C LYS A 71 -13.07 3.91 13.25
N ILE A 72 -12.31 3.56 12.21
CA ILE A 72 -10.95 4.09 12.03
C ILE A 72 -11.03 5.61 11.77
N PRO A 73 -10.27 6.45 12.51
CA PRO A 73 -10.27 7.90 12.32
C PRO A 73 -9.44 8.32 11.09
N LEU A 74 -10.06 8.16 9.92
CA LEU A 74 -9.47 8.54 8.63
C LEU A 74 -9.59 10.05 8.37
N ASN A 75 -8.60 10.60 7.68
CA ASN A 75 -8.72 11.94 7.09
C ASN A 75 -9.60 11.86 5.82
N THR A 76 -10.16 13.00 5.37
CA THR A 76 -11.12 13.07 4.26
C THR A 76 -10.64 12.40 2.95
N ASP A 77 -9.33 12.43 2.71
CA ASP A 77 -8.71 11.89 1.48
C ASP A 77 -7.99 10.55 1.71
N GLU A 78 -8.21 9.90 2.85
CA GLU A 78 -7.58 8.61 3.18
C GLU A 78 -8.51 7.44 2.88
N TYR A 79 -7.97 6.44 2.20
CA TYR A 79 -8.66 5.19 1.86
C TYR A 79 -7.86 4.01 2.42
N VAL A 80 -8.53 3.15 3.19
CA VAL A 80 -7.94 1.92 3.73
C VAL A 80 -8.06 0.82 2.70
N ILE A 81 -6.92 0.32 2.23
CA ILE A 81 -6.84 -0.82 1.32
C ILE A 81 -7.05 -2.09 2.15
N ASP A 82 -6.28 -2.23 3.22
CA ASP A 82 -6.34 -3.37 4.13
C ASP A 82 -5.75 -3.00 5.50
N VAL A 83 -6.08 -3.75 6.53
CA VAL A 83 -5.50 -3.61 7.87
C VAL A 83 -4.50 -4.74 8.08
N LEU A 84 -3.24 -4.39 8.37
CA LEU A 84 -2.17 -5.37 8.56
C LEU A 84 -2.18 -5.93 9.98
N ASN A 85 -2.12 -5.02 10.96
CA ASN A 85 -2.02 -5.37 12.36
C ASN A 85 -2.83 -4.38 13.19
N VAL A 86 -3.35 -4.87 14.31
CA VAL A 86 -3.88 -4.02 15.36
C VAL A 86 -3.13 -4.33 16.65
N TYR A 87 -2.42 -3.34 17.14
CA TYR A 87 -1.76 -3.38 18.45
C TYR A 87 -2.69 -2.75 19.48
N PHE A 88 -2.96 -3.43 20.57
CA PHE A 88 -3.77 -2.86 21.65
C PHE A 88 -3.15 -3.26 22.99
N THR A 89 -3.25 -2.35 23.96
CA THR A 89 -2.84 -2.64 25.33
C THR A 89 -4.02 -3.30 26.02
N LYS A 90 -3.88 -4.58 26.31
CA LYS A 90 -4.72 -5.21 27.33
C LYS A 90 -4.05 -4.92 28.66
N ASP A 91 -4.75 -4.27 29.57
CA ASP A 91 -4.27 -4.02 30.92
C ASP A 91 -4.19 -5.38 31.65
N ASN A 92 -3.13 -6.13 31.36
CA ASN A 92 -2.87 -7.45 31.94
C ASN A 92 -2.13 -7.22 33.26
N GLY A 93 -2.89 -6.78 34.27
CA GLY A 93 -2.40 -6.43 35.61
C GLY A 93 -1.78 -7.56 36.45
N LEU A 94 -1.08 -8.52 35.85
CA LEU A 94 -0.38 -9.59 36.57
C LEU A 94 1.10 -9.82 36.16
N ILE A 95 1.57 -9.34 35.00
CA ILE A 95 2.89 -9.75 34.47
C ILE A 95 3.91 -8.60 34.35
N ASP A 96 3.48 -7.33 34.25
CA ASP A 96 4.38 -6.19 34.01
C ASP A 96 5.33 -5.81 35.16
N ASN A 97 5.29 -6.52 36.30
CA ASN A 97 6.05 -6.15 37.49
C ASN A 97 7.28 -7.03 37.80
N ILE A 98 7.67 -7.97 36.93
CA ILE A 98 8.81 -8.85 37.22
C ILE A 98 9.79 -8.87 36.04
N VAL A 99 10.47 -7.75 35.81
CA VAL A 99 11.73 -7.77 35.03
C VAL A 99 12.87 -8.03 36.03
N PRO A 100 13.54 -9.20 36.00
CA PRO A 100 14.70 -9.42 36.86
C PRO A 100 15.85 -8.54 36.35
N MET A 101 16.29 -7.57 37.16
CA MET A 101 17.56 -6.87 36.88
C MET A 101 18.70 -7.89 37.01
N MET A 102 19.35 -8.20 35.89
CA MET A 102 20.48 -9.13 35.85
C MET A 102 21.71 -8.52 36.54
N THR A 103 22.17 -9.12 37.63
CA THR A 103 23.40 -8.78 38.34
C THR A 103 24.36 -9.97 38.50
N SER A 104 23.96 -11.20 38.14
CA SER A 104 24.74 -12.44 38.36
C SER A 104 24.58 -13.48 37.24
N HIS A 105 25.62 -14.28 36.99
CA HIS A 105 25.60 -15.39 36.02
C HIS A 105 24.68 -16.55 36.45
N GLU A 106 24.35 -16.68 37.74
CA GLU A 106 23.39 -17.68 38.24
C GLU A 106 21.95 -17.37 37.77
N GLN A 107 21.67 -16.12 37.43
CA GLN A 107 20.35 -15.66 36.96
C GLN A 107 20.09 -15.98 35.47
N VAL A 108 21.07 -16.55 34.76
CA VAL A 108 20.90 -16.93 33.35
C VAL A 108 19.88 -18.07 33.21
N LEU A 109 19.92 -19.07 34.11
CA LEU A 109 18.93 -20.15 34.11
C LEU A 109 17.53 -19.63 34.44
N ASP A 110 17.42 -18.75 35.44
CA ASP A 110 16.16 -18.12 35.82
C ASP A 110 15.59 -17.27 34.68
N THR A 111 16.46 -16.61 33.89
CA THR A 111 16.05 -15.84 32.72
C THR A 111 15.52 -16.74 31.61
N ILE A 112 16.17 -17.88 31.35
CA ILE A 112 15.69 -18.85 30.35
C ILE A 112 14.33 -19.42 30.78
N ILE A 113 14.19 -19.80 32.05
CA ILE A 113 12.92 -20.30 32.60
C ILE A 113 11.82 -19.22 32.50
N TYR A 114 12.15 -17.96 32.82
CA TYR A 114 11.22 -16.85 32.74
C TYR A 114 10.76 -16.59 31.30
N ASN A 115 11.68 -16.58 30.33
CA ASN A 115 11.35 -16.41 28.92
C ASN A 115 10.46 -17.55 28.42
N SER A 116 10.80 -18.80 28.72
CA SER A 116 9.97 -19.95 28.36
C SER A 116 8.58 -19.91 29.02
N TYR A 117 8.49 -19.41 30.26
CA TYR A 117 7.21 -19.22 30.94
C TYR A 117 6.38 -18.10 30.30
N SER A 118 7.03 -16.98 29.93
CA SER A 118 6.40 -15.88 29.19
C SER A 118 5.87 -16.35 27.84
N ASP A 119 6.65 -17.12 27.09
CA ASP A 119 6.27 -17.70 25.79
C ASP A 119 5.08 -18.68 25.95
N LEU A 120 5.08 -19.49 27.02
CA LEU A 120 3.98 -20.41 27.32
C LEU A 120 2.70 -19.65 27.66
N ILE A 121 2.77 -18.62 28.51
CA ILE A 121 1.60 -17.78 28.81
C ILE A 121 1.08 -17.11 27.53
N GLN A 122 1.99 -16.56 26.72
CA GLN A 122 1.63 -15.91 25.48
C GLN A 122 0.95 -16.87 24.50
N SER A 123 1.39 -18.13 24.43
CA SER A 123 0.76 -19.17 23.60
C SER A 123 -0.57 -19.69 24.15
N MET A 124 -0.81 -19.61 25.46
CA MET A 124 -2.10 -19.96 26.07
C MET A 124 -3.17 -18.88 25.90
N HIS A 125 -2.78 -17.64 25.56
CA HIS A 125 -3.76 -16.60 25.30
C HIS A 125 -4.46 -16.85 23.95
N PRO A 126 -5.81 -16.89 23.91
CA PRO A 126 -6.51 -16.93 22.63
C PRO A 126 -6.07 -15.71 21.84
N VAL A 127 -5.71 -15.93 20.57
CA VAL A 127 -5.35 -14.84 19.65
C VAL A 127 -6.55 -13.91 19.59
N ASN A 128 -6.41 -12.74 20.21
CA ASN A 128 -7.41 -11.69 20.17
C ASN A 128 -7.75 -11.43 18.69
N THR A 129 -9.00 -11.70 18.33
CA THR A 129 -9.41 -11.68 16.93
C THR A 129 -10.01 -10.32 16.61
N TRP A 130 -9.52 -9.72 15.53
CA TRP A 130 -10.15 -8.56 14.94
C TRP A 130 -10.52 -8.87 13.49
N GLU A 131 -11.57 -8.24 13.01
CA GLU A 131 -12.01 -8.35 11.62
C GLU A 131 -12.14 -6.95 11.01
N PHE A 132 -11.48 -6.73 9.89
CA PHE A 132 -11.65 -5.51 9.12
C PHE A 132 -12.86 -5.61 8.21
N ILE A 133 -13.81 -4.70 8.39
CA ILE A 133 -14.97 -4.53 7.51
C ILE A 133 -14.75 -3.25 6.69
N PRO A 134 -14.50 -3.39 5.38
CA PRO A 134 -14.39 -2.25 4.48
C PRO A 134 -15.64 -1.35 4.56
N PRO A 135 -15.49 -0.01 4.48
CA PRO A 135 -14.25 0.71 4.16
C PRO A 135 -13.41 1.16 5.37
N ASN A 136 -13.94 1.14 6.60
CA ASN A 136 -13.26 1.78 7.74
C ASN A 136 -13.72 1.29 9.12
N LYS A 137 -14.22 0.06 9.23
CA LYS A 137 -14.71 -0.51 10.48
C LYS A 137 -13.84 -1.66 10.92
N LEU A 138 -13.61 -1.76 12.22
CA LEU A 138 -12.96 -2.90 12.86
C LEU A 138 -13.93 -3.51 13.86
N LEU A 139 -14.04 -4.83 13.83
CA LEU A 139 -14.74 -5.62 14.83
C LEU A 139 -13.72 -6.23 15.78
N PHE A 140 -14.01 -6.18 17.07
CA PHE A 140 -13.28 -6.87 18.12
C PHE A 140 -14.24 -7.71 18.95
N ASP A 141 -13.75 -8.81 19.50
CA ASP A 141 -14.45 -9.66 20.47
C ASP A 141 -14.40 -9.08 21.90
N PHE A 142 -13.66 -8.00 22.13
CA PHE A 142 -13.50 -7.31 23.41
C PHE A 142 -13.47 -5.78 23.25
N GLU A 143 -13.65 -5.08 24.38
CA GLU A 143 -13.53 -3.62 24.44
C GLU A 143 -12.05 -3.20 24.40
N VAL A 144 -11.71 -2.31 23.47
CA VAL A 144 -10.37 -1.75 23.29
C VAL A 144 -10.33 -0.33 23.87
N ASP A 145 -9.62 -0.17 25.00
CA ASP A 145 -9.42 1.16 25.58
C ASP A 145 -8.43 2.00 24.75
N PHE A 146 -7.31 1.39 24.36
CA PHE A 146 -6.29 2.00 23.51
C PHE A 146 -5.69 0.99 22.52
N GLY A 147 -5.59 1.41 21.26
CA GLY A 147 -4.86 0.66 20.24
C GLY A 147 -4.26 1.53 19.14
N ILE A 148 -3.34 0.93 18.39
CA ILE A 148 -2.71 1.44 17.19
C ILE A 148 -3.01 0.47 16.06
N ILE A 149 -3.65 0.97 15.02
CA ILE A 149 -3.94 0.23 13.80
C ILE A 149 -2.84 0.53 12.80
N GLU A 150 -2.18 -0.51 12.30
CA GLU A 150 -1.33 -0.48 11.12
C GLU A 150 -2.17 -0.88 9.91
N TYR A 151 -2.29 0.02 8.93
CA TYR A 151 -3.08 -0.25 7.73
C TYR A 151 -2.38 0.26 6.47
N ASN A 152 -2.77 -0.35 5.37
CA ASN A 152 -2.34 -0.05 4.03
C ASN A 152 -3.21 1.05 3.43
N THR A 153 -2.59 2.10 2.88
CA THR A 153 -3.24 3.21 2.20
C THR A 153 -2.56 3.52 0.87
N VAL A 154 -3.22 4.32 0.05
CA VAL A 154 -2.64 4.89 -1.17
C VAL A 154 -1.49 5.83 -0.83
N HIS A 155 -0.39 5.75 -1.58
CA HIS A 155 0.74 6.67 -1.46
C HIS A 155 0.30 8.13 -1.74
N LYS A 156 0.60 9.06 -0.84
CA LYS A 156 0.36 10.50 -1.07
C LYS A 156 1.51 11.14 -1.83
N ASP A 157 2.73 10.79 -1.42
CA ASP A 157 3.97 11.27 -2.02
C ASP A 157 4.75 10.12 -2.64
N LEU A 158 5.38 10.38 -3.79
CA LEU A 158 6.18 9.37 -4.48
C LEU A 158 7.36 8.89 -3.63
N SER A 159 7.89 9.73 -2.75
CA SER A 159 8.99 9.41 -1.84
C SER A 159 8.69 8.30 -0.83
N THR A 160 7.41 7.96 -0.65
CA THR A 160 6.98 6.86 0.22
C THR A 160 7.06 5.50 -0.46
N ILE A 161 7.35 5.46 -1.77
CA ILE A 161 7.52 4.23 -2.53
C ILE A 161 8.97 3.77 -2.41
N ASP A 162 9.17 2.49 -2.09
CA ASP A 162 10.51 1.90 -2.04
C ASP A 162 11.28 2.17 -3.35
N PRO A 163 12.55 2.61 -3.29
CA PRO A 163 13.33 2.95 -4.48
C PRO A 163 13.32 1.88 -5.58
N ASP A 164 13.46 0.61 -5.20
CA ASP A 164 13.50 -0.48 -6.15
C ASP A 164 12.15 -0.65 -6.87
N LYS A 165 11.05 -0.64 -6.11
CA LYS A 165 9.68 -0.69 -6.67
C LYS A 165 9.38 0.53 -7.54
N TYR A 166 9.86 1.71 -7.13
CA TYR A 166 9.69 2.96 -7.86
C TYR A 166 10.38 2.91 -9.24
N HIS A 167 11.65 2.51 -9.27
CA HIS A 167 12.46 2.52 -10.49
C HIS A 167 12.12 1.37 -11.44
N ILE A 168 11.85 0.18 -10.91
CA ILE A 168 11.65 -1.03 -11.71
C ILE A 168 10.20 -1.16 -12.18
N MET A 169 9.24 -0.85 -11.31
CA MET A 169 7.82 -1.14 -11.56
C MET A 169 7.02 0.14 -11.80
N PHE A 170 7.02 1.09 -10.86
CA PHE A 170 6.14 2.26 -10.92
C PHE A 170 6.37 3.14 -12.16
N LYS A 171 7.64 3.48 -12.46
CA LYS A 171 7.98 4.29 -13.65
C LYS A 171 7.58 3.60 -14.96
N LYS A 172 7.82 2.31 -15.08
CA LYS A 172 7.42 1.51 -16.25
C LYS A 172 5.90 1.43 -16.38
N LEU A 173 5.18 1.27 -15.27
CA LEU A 173 3.73 1.28 -15.25
C LEU A 173 3.17 2.63 -15.73
N CYS A 174 3.77 3.74 -15.29
CA CYS A 174 3.38 5.08 -15.75
C CYS A 174 3.62 5.25 -17.25
N LEU A 175 4.80 4.82 -17.75
CA LEU A 175 5.14 4.85 -19.17
C LEU A 175 4.14 4.05 -20.00
N ALA A 176 3.84 2.81 -19.59
CA ALA A 176 2.91 1.92 -20.28
C ALA A 176 1.51 2.54 -20.41
N ASN A 177 0.96 3.10 -19.33
CA ASN A 177 -0.35 3.75 -19.39
C ASN A 177 -0.35 5.00 -20.27
N VAL A 178 0.73 5.81 -20.23
CA VAL A 178 0.86 6.98 -21.12
C VAL A 178 0.98 6.56 -22.59
N LYS A 179 1.72 5.49 -22.92
CA LYS A 179 1.75 4.92 -24.28
C LYS A 179 0.35 4.53 -24.73
N THR A 180 -0.44 3.87 -23.88
CA THR A 180 -1.82 3.52 -24.18
C THR A 180 -2.69 4.75 -24.41
N TRP A 181 -2.60 5.78 -23.56
CA TRP A 181 -3.38 7.01 -23.73
C TRP A 181 -3.05 7.76 -25.02
N ILE A 182 -1.75 7.92 -25.33
CA ILE A 182 -1.29 8.56 -26.57
C ILE A 182 -1.75 7.74 -27.79
N SER A 183 -1.65 6.41 -27.74
CA SER A 183 -2.11 5.55 -28.83
C SER A 183 -3.62 5.70 -29.09
N ALA A 184 -4.43 5.81 -28.03
CA ALA A 184 -5.87 6.01 -28.13
C ALA A 184 -6.26 7.41 -28.64
N MET A 185 -5.42 8.41 -28.40
CA MET A 185 -5.58 9.73 -29.03
C MET A 185 -5.23 9.67 -30.52
N ARG A 186 -4.09 9.05 -30.87
CA ARG A 186 -3.62 8.93 -32.27
C ARG A 186 -4.52 8.06 -33.14
N SER A 187 -5.16 7.03 -32.58
CA SER A 187 -6.09 6.17 -33.32
C SER A 187 -7.32 6.91 -33.85
N LYS A 188 -7.61 8.12 -33.35
CA LYS A 188 -8.68 8.98 -33.88
C LYS A 188 -8.30 9.72 -35.16
N PHE A 189 -7.02 9.76 -35.52
CA PHE A 189 -6.47 10.56 -36.62
C PHE A 189 -5.74 9.71 -37.66
N GLU A 190 -6.31 8.56 -38.01
CA GLU A 190 -5.70 7.49 -38.83
C GLU A 190 -5.00 7.98 -40.12
N ASN A 191 -5.52 9.04 -40.77
CA ASN A 191 -4.88 9.68 -41.91
C ASN A 191 -4.92 11.22 -41.77
N LEU A 192 -3.82 11.82 -41.32
CA LEU A 192 -3.60 13.26 -41.44
C LEU A 192 -3.10 13.56 -42.86
N SER A 193 -4.00 14.03 -43.72
CA SER A 193 -3.65 14.53 -45.05
C SER A 193 -3.01 15.91 -44.94
N THR A 194 -1.69 15.97 -45.06
CA THR A 194 -0.97 17.25 -45.18
C THR A 194 -0.73 17.59 -46.65
N GLN A 195 -0.47 18.86 -46.96
CA GLN A 195 -0.12 19.29 -48.33
C GLN A 195 1.15 18.63 -48.88
N PHE A 196 1.94 17.97 -48.02
CA PHE A 196 3.17 17.24 -48.37
C PHE A 196 2.99 15.73 -48.46
N GLY A 197 1.76 15.21 -48.22
CA GLY A 197 1.44 13.79 -48.23
C GLY A 197 0.72 13.32 -46.95
N PRO A 198 0.21 12.08 -46.96
CA PRO A 198 -0.38 11.47 -45.76
C PRO A 198 0.74 11.12 -44.75
N ILE A 199 0.57 11.55 -43.51
CA ILE A 199 1.42 11.11 -42.39
C ILE A 199 0.76 9.90 -41.76
N THR A 200 1.38 8.72 -41.87
CA THR A 200 0.94 7.51 -41.17
C THR A 200 1.32 7.60 -39.70
N LEU A 201 0.32 7.64 -38.81
CA LEU A 201 0.54 7.57 -37.38
C LEU A 201 0.64 6.10 -36.96
N ASN A 202 1.83 5.66 -36.54
CA ASN A 202 2.08 4.28 -36.05
C ASN A 202 1.49 4.06 -34.64
N TRP A 203 0.17 4.21 -34.48
CA TRP A 203 -0.51 4.09 -33.18
C TRP A 203 -0.65 2.64 -32.70
N GLU A 204 -0.76 1.68 -33.63
CA GLU A 204 -0.91 0.24 -33.31
C GLU A 204 0.34 -0.31 -32.61
N THR A 205 1.54 0.00 -33.14
CA THR A 205 2.81 -0.41 -32.54
C THR A 205 2.95 0.16 -31.14
N LEU A 206 2.65 1.45 -30.94
CA LEU A 206 2.73 2.10 -29.63
C LEU A 206 1.76 1.47 -28.61
N LYS A 207 0.56 1.11 -29.07
CA LYS A 207 -0.44 0.42 -28.24
C LYS A 207 0.06 -0.97 -27.81
N GLN A 208 0.65 -1.72 -28.75
CA GLN A 208 1.21 -3.05 -28.47
C GLN A 208 2.36 -2.98 -27.47
N GLU A 209 3.32 -2.07 -27.67
CA GLU A 209 4.42 -1.85 -26.73
C GLU A 209 3.91 -1.46 -25.33
N GLY A 210 2.95 -0.54 -25.25
CA GLY A 210 2.36 -0.14 -23.97
C GLY A 210 1.68 -1.29 -23.24
N ASN A 211 0.96 -2.15 -23.96
CA ASN A 211 0.33 -3.33 -23.38
C ASN A 211 1.36 -4.37 -22.91
N GLN A 212 2.41 -4.60 -23.69
CA GLN A 212 3.49 -5.52 -23.33
C GLN A 212 4.21 -5.04 -22.07
N GLU A 213 4.63 -3.78 -22.02
CA GLU A 213 5.27 -3.20 -20.82
C GLU A 213 4.35 -3.27 -19.59
N LYS A 214 3.04 -3.05 -19.79
CA LYS A 214 2.06 -3.18 -18.70
C LYS A 214 2.02 -4.62 -18.19
N GLU A 215 1.95 -5.60 -19.07
CA GLU A 215 1.93 -7.03 -18.69
C GLU A 215 3.21 -7.49 -17.98
N GLU A 216 4.37 -7.04 -18.46
CA GLU A 216 5.66 -7.28 -17.81
C GLU A 216 5.67 -6.73 -16.37
N VAL A 217 5.19 -5.49 -16.19
CA VAL A 217 5.12 -4.89 -14.86
C VAL A 217 4.08 -5.58 -13.97
N MET A 218 2.93 -5.98 -14.52
CA MET A 218 1.92 -6.74 -13.77
C MET A 218 2.47 -8.06 -13.28
N THR A 219 3.27 -8.75 -14.09
CA THR A 219 3.95 -9.99 -13.70
C THR A 219 4.87 -9.75 -12.50
N LEU A 220 5.66 -8.66 -12.55
CA LEU A 220 6.54 -8.28 -11.44
C LEU A 220 5.78 -7.86 -10.18
N LEU A 221 4.66 -7.15 -10.31
CA LEU A 221 3.82 -6.76 -9.16
C LEU A 221 3.17 -7.97 -8.49
N ASN A 222 2.73 -8.97 -9.26
CA ASN A 222 2.19 -10.22 -8.72
C ASN A 222 3.24 -11.11 -8.05
N MET A 223 4.53 -10.89 -8.32
CA MET A 223 5.63 -11.58 -7.65
C MET A 223 6.01 -10.93 -6.32
N ILE A 224 5.46 -9.77 -5.98
CA ILE A 224 5.68 -9.16 -4.66
C ILE A 224 5.05 -10.10 -3.62
N PRO A 225 5.85 -10.62 -2.65
CA PRO A 225 5.30 -11.48 -1.63
C PRO A 225 4.27 -10.71 -0.80
N PRO A 226 3.16 -11.36 -0.38
CA PRO A 226 2.25 -10.74 0.56
C PRO A 226 2.99 -10.43 1.88
N ASP A 227 2.72 -9.28 2.48
CA ASP A 227 3.39 -8.79 3.69
C ASP A 227 3.13 -9.64 4.95
N HIS A 228 2.36 -10.72 4.85
CA HIS A 228 2.12 -11.66 5.94
C HIS A 228 3.10 -12.84 5.89
N LEU A 229 4.05 -12.85 6.82
CA LEU A 229 4.73 -14.09 7.21
C LEU A 229 3.72 -14.93 7.99
N ILE A 230 3.19 -15.99 7.37
CA ILE A 230 2.44 -17.01 8.11
C ILE A 230 3.46 -17.75 8.97
N HIS A 231 3.46 -17.50 10.29
CA HIS A 231 4.15 -18.37 11.22
C HIS A 231 3.39 -19.71 11.23
N ILE A 232 3.99 -20.75 10.66
CA ILE A 232 3.48 -22.11 10.79
C ILE A 232 4.17 -22.69 12.01
N ASP A 233 3.44 -22.85 13.10
CA ASP A 233 3.90 -23.67 14.23
C ASP A 233 4.01 -25.13 13.74
N VAL A 234 5.22 -25.68 13.73
CA VAL A 234 5.50 -27.10 13.47
C VAL A 234 5.66 -27.83 14.79
#